data_AF-A0A7W0IDD8-F1
#
_entry.id   AF-A0A7W0IDD8-F1
#
_cell.length_a   1.000
_cell.length_b   1.000
_cell.length_c   1.000
_cell.angle_alpha   90.00
_cell.angle_beta   90.00
_cell.angle_gamma   90.00
#
_symmetry.space_group_name_H-M   'P 1'
#
loop_
_entity.id
_entity.type
_entity.pdbx_description
1 polymer ?
#
loop_
_entity_poly.entity_id
_entity_poly.type
_entity_poly.pdbx_seq_one_letter_code
_entity_poly.pdbx_strand_id
1 'polypeptide(L)'
;MVNYLLWHTELGELDIRKPDLGRPELPGVWERLLQDRSSPLSRRGLQCGGVCRDQGHVEWMYVYERQGQRIAAHEAKTAERRHISNESPEHQAYKERTVRVATEAGHRAEAEARTKDGKVRSDVLVYGANDMPTGFEIQRSFEPENAIRRRNKASADHGVLAAWHTDDSQMFSRNEVAWTRTDNNLPPKAIRDGAHLQVRGGYRYLHMEKCDERRARPCLTKKTGKCGKWHPVSSVRQISYDDFVRGVAAGEVVQAGVKEFRTTFHFWTTALELDRYEDTIGRSVRPVGPKPRKPATGSSDRDPTCRARPRIEISRGPHLNWRDSSHWSSIDAPCRYCRGLTHLRDDTGRPSHKTCAEAQLGT
;
A
#
# COMPACT_ATOMS: atom_id res chain seq x y z
N MET A 1 -4.41 -0.17 -16.09
CA MET A 1 -5.50 -0.58 -17.00
C MET A 1 -4.90 -0.89 -18.36
N VAL A 2 -5.25 -2.03 -18.96
CA VAL A 2 -4.90 -2.29 -20.37
C VAL A 2 -5.90 -1.48 -21.21
N ASN A 3 -5.40 -0.51 -21.97
CA ASN A 3 -6.27 0.30 -22.81
C ASN A 3 -6.65 -0.51 -24.06
N TYR A 4 -7.95 -0.67 -24.29
CA TYR A 4 -8.49 -1.53 -25.35
C TYR A 4 -8.70 -0.78 -26.68
N LEU A 5 -8.60 0.56 -26.65
CA LEU A 5 -8.77 1.42 -27.81
C LEU A 5 -7.41 1.83 -28.37
N LEU A 6 -7.28 1.62 -29.68
CA LEU A 6 -6.15 1.98 -30.51
C LEU A 6 -6.59 3.01 -31.54
N TRP A 7 -5.68 3.87 -31.95
CA TRP A 7 -5.86 4.75 -33.09
C TRP A 7 -4.81 4.43 -34.14
N HIS A 8 -5.24 4.05 -35.34
CA HIS A 8 -4.36 3.94 -36.48
C HIS A 8 -4.44 5.22 -37.31
N THR A 9 -3.29 5.78 -37.71
CA THR A 9 -3.23 7.04 -38.49
C THR A 9 -4.02 6.97 -39.80
N GLU A 10 -4.13 5.78 -40.39
CA GLU A 10 -4.86 5.56 -41.65
C GLU A 10 -6.22 4.87 -41.48
N LEU A 11 -6.36 3.97 -40.49
CA LEU A 11 -7.56 3.14 -40.32
C LEU A 11 -8.53 3.74 -39.28
N GLY A 12 -8.11 4.80 -38.60
CA GLY A 12 -8.86 5.42 -37.51
C GLY A 12 -8.92 4.53 -36.27
N GLU A 13 -10.03 4.64 -35.53
CA GLU A 13 -10.20 3.93 -34.25
C GLU A 13 -10.36 2.41 -34.45
N LEU A 14 -9.74 1.66 -33.55
CA LEU A 14 -9.74 0.20 -33.48
C LEU A 14 -9.94 -0.25 -32.02
N ASP A 15 -10.79 -1.27 -31.78
CA ASP A 15 -11.04 -1.85 -30.44
C ASP A 15 -10.59 -3.32 -30.41
N ILE A 16 -9.50 -3.61 -29.69
CA ILE A 16 -8.88 -4.94 -29.67
C ILE A 16 -9.75 -6.05 -29.09
N ARG A 17 -10.86 -5.69 -28.41
CA ARG A 17 -11.83 -6.66 -27.86
C ARG A 17 -12.80 -7.16 -28.91
N LYS A 18 -12.96 -6.43 -30.03
CA LYS A 18 -13.86 -6.82 -31.11
C LYS A 18 -13.13 -7.78 -32.06
N PRO A 19 -13.80 -8.82 -32.59
CA PRO A 19 -13.20 -9.77 -33.53
C PRO A 19 -12.50 -9.08 -34.71
N ASP A 20 -13.19 -8.12 -35.33
CA ASP A 20 -12.70 -7.34 -36.49
C ASP A 20 -12.14 -5.97 -36.09
N LEU A 21 -11.72 -5.82 -34.82
CA LEU A 21 -11.26 -4.55 -34.25
C LEU A 21 -12.26 -3.38 -34.36
N GLY A 22 -13.54 -3.68 -34.58
CA GLY A 22 -14.57 -2.68 -34.83
C GLY A 22 -14.63 -2.16 -36.26
N ARG A 23 -13.94 -2.82 -37.21
CA ARG A 23 -13.88 -2.50 -38.64
C ARG A 23 -14.33 -3.69 -39.49
N PRO A 24 -15.62 -4.06 -39.46
CA PRO A 24 -16.12 -5.19 -40.25
C PRO A 24 -15.88 -5.04 -41.77
N GLU A 25 -15.74 -3.81 -42.26
CA GLU A 25 -15.42 -3.47 -43.65
C GLU A 25 -13.96 -3.70 -44.04
N LEU A 26 -13.07 -3.91 -43.05
CA LEU A 26 -11.65 -4.16 -43.23
C LEU A 26 -11.26 -5.49 -42.59
N PRO A 27 -11.48 -6.64 -43.27
CA PRO A 27 -11.06 -7.92 -42.74
C PRO A 27 -9.52 -7.98 -42.58
N GLY A 28 -9.07 -8.81 -41.64
CA GLY A 28 -7.65 -9.14 -41.48
C GLY A 28 -6.75 -8.00 -40.96
N VAL A 29 -7.32 -6.97 -40.33
CA VAL A 29 -6.51 -5.84 -39.79
C VAL A 29 -5.60 -6.33 -38.66
N TRP A 30 -6.08 -7.24 -37.80
CA TRP A 30 -5.29 -7.75 -36.68
C TRP A 30 -4.02 -8.47 -37.14
N GLU A 31 -4.16 -9.35 -38.13
CA GLU A 31 -3.06 -10.11 -38.72
C GLU A 31 -2.05 -9.16 -39.39
N ARG A 32 -2.54 -8.13 -40.08
CA ARG A 32 -1.68 -7.08 -40.66
C ARG A 32 -0.87 -6.34 -39.58
N LEU A 33 -1.50 -5.94 -38.48
CA LEU A 33 -0.82 -5.26 -37.37
C LEU A 33 0.24 -6.15 -36.68
N LEU A 34 0.02 -7.47 -36.64
CA LEU A 34 0.99 -8.43 -36.10
C LEU A 34 2.18 -8.67 -37.05
N GLN A 35 1.97 -8.60 -38.36
CA GLN A 35 3.00 -8.84 -39.37
C GLN A 35 4.00 -7.69 -39.50
N ASP A 36 3.62 -6.46 -39.15
CA ASP A 36 4.46 -5.26 -39.24
C ASP A 36 5.52 -5.16 -38.13
N ARG A 37 6.04 -6.30 -37.64
CA ARG A 37 6.96 -6.35 -36.49
C ARG A 37 8.38 -5.85 -36.77
N SER A 38 8.78 -5.77 -38.04
CA SER A 38 10.12 -5.36 -38.46
C SER A 38 10.26 -3.85 -38.67
N SER A 39 9.16 -3.11 -38.82
CA SER A 39 9.20 -1.65 -38.99
C SER A 39 9.31 -0.91 -37.64
N PRO A 40 9.98 0.24 -37.56
CA PRO A 40 9.88 1.13 -36.39
C PRO A 40 8.43 1.46 -36.04
N LEU A 41 8.08 1.54 -34.74
CA LEU A 41 6.69 1.71 -34.30
C LEU A 41 6.00 2.97 -34.85
N SER A 42 6.76 4.05 -35.01
CA SER A 42 6.27 5.29 -35.63
C SER A 42 5.80 5.13 -37.08
N ARG A 43 6.30 4.12 -37.80
CA ARG A 43 5.88 3.82 -39.18
C ARG A 43 4.70 2.87 -39.26
N ARG A 44 4.35 2.19 -38.17
CA ARG A 44 3.21 1.27 -38.11
C ARG A 44 1.87 2.00 -37.93
N GLY A 45 1.90 3.32 -37.77
CA GLY A 45 0.71 4.14 -37.64
C GLY A 45 -0.10 3.93 -36.36
N LEU A 46 0.34 3.08 -35.42
CA LEU A 46 -0.46 2.64 -34.29
C LEU A 46 -0.19 3.44 -33.02
N GLN A 47 -1.19 4.17 -32.57
CA GLN A 47 -1.16 5.04 -31.40
C GLN A 47 -2.18 4.61 -30.35
N CYS A 48 -2.02 5.11 -29.14
CA CYS A 48 -3.03 4.96 -28.11
C CYS A 48 -4.31 5.70 -28.49
N GLY A 49 -5.44 4.98 -28.55
CA GLY A 49 -6.74 5.54 -28.91
C GLY A 49 -7.56 6.07 -27.73
N GLY A 50 -7.15 5.80 -26.49
CA GLY A 50 -7.83 6.29 -25.28
C GLY A 50 -7.02 7.36 -24.55
N VAL A 51 -6.74 7.15 -23.25
CA VAL A 51 -6.17 8.14 -22.31
C VAL A 51 -5.08 9.07 -22.87
N CYS A 52 -4.06 8.55 -23.57
CA CYS A 52 -3.01 9.42 -24.12
C CYS A 52 -3.58 10.41 -25.15
N ARG A 53 -4.44 9.94 -26.05
CA ARG A 53 -5.05 10.77 -27.09
C ARG A 53 -6.07 11.74 -26.53
N ASP A 54 -6.87 11.32 -25.55
CA ASP A 54 -7.80 12.20 -24.83
C ASP A 54 -7.05 13.35 -24.13
N GLN A 55 -5.83 13.11 -23.70
CA GLN A 55 -4.92 14.11 -23.11
C GLN A 55 -4.08 14.87 -24.16
N GLY A 56 -4.31 14.65 -25.46
CA GLY A 56 -3.57 15.32 -26.54
C GLY A 56 -2.13 14.82 -26.75
N HIS A 57 -1.78 13.66 -26.19
CA HIS A 57 -0.46 13.04 -26.38
C HIS A 57 -0.46 12.03 -27.54
N VAL A 58 0.56 12.14 -28.39
CA VAL A 58 0.86 11.15 -29.43
C VAL A 58 1.80 10.11 -28.85
N GLU A 59 1.26 8.94 -28.52
CA GLU A 59 2.03 7.85 -27.91
C GLU A 59 1.88 6.56 -28.72
N TRP A 60 3.00 6.06 -29.22
CA TRP A 60 3.05 4.88 -30.08
C TRP A 60 2.82 3.60 -29.31
N MET A 61 2.08 2.70 -29.94
CA MET A 61 1.72 1.40 -29.38
C MET A 61 2.15 0.26 -30.28
N TYR A 62 2.30 -0.91 -29.69
CA TYR A 62 2.47 -2.17 -30.39
C TYR A 62 1.46 -3.18 -29.89
N VAL A 63 1.13 -4.14 -30.75
CA VAL A 63 0.21 -5.23 -30.43
C VAL A 63 0.90 -6.58 -30.47
N TYR A 64 0.39 -7.50 -29.67
CA TYR A 64 0.83 -8.88 -29.66
C TYR A 64 -0.25 -9.79 -29.08
N GLU A 65 -0.09 -11.09 -29.28
CA GLU A 65 -0.90 -12.10 -28.61
C GLU A 65 -0.09 -12.82 -27.53
N ARG A 66 -0.74 -13.10 -26.40
CA ARG A 66 -0.20 -13.93 -25.33
C ARG A 66 -1.32 -14.79 -24.76
N GLN A 67 -1.15 -16.11 -24.78
CA GLN A 67 -2.14 -17.07 -24.26
C GLN A 67 -3.55 -16.86 -24.87
N GLY A 68 -3.62 -16.60 -26.18
CA GLY A 68 -4.88 -16.35 -26.88
C GLY A 68 -5.52 -14.98 -26.62
N GLN A 69 -4.88 -14.12 -25.81
CA GLN A 69 -5.35 -12.78 -25.54
C GLN A 69 -4.62 -11.76 -26.43
N ARG A 70 -5.41 -10.91 -27.10
CA ARG A 70 -4.93 -9.73 -27.83
C ARG A 70 -4.54 -8.64 -26.83
N ILE A 71 -3.31 -8.14 -26.95
CA ILE A 71 -2.75 -7.12 -26.05
C ILE A 71 -2.22 -5.95 -26.88
N ALA A 72 -2.46 -4.74 -26.38
CA ALA A 72 -1.84 -3.51 -26.83
C ALA A 72 -0.98 -2.92 -25.70
N ALA A 73 0.24 -2.48 -26.04
CA ALA A 73 1.18 -1.91 -25.08
C ALA A 73 1.85 -0.66 -25.64
N HIS A 74 2.24 0.24 -24.75
CA HIS A 74 3.00 1.44 -25.11
C HIS A 74 4.46 1.07 -25.39
N GLU A 75 5.08 1.76 -26.34
CA GLU A 75 6.54 1.73 -26.49
C GLU A 75 7.22 2.32 -25.24
N ALA A 76 6.76 3.48 -24.81
CA ALA A 76 7.33 4.21 -23.69
C ALA A 76 6.64 3.86 -22.36
N LYS A 77 7.43 3.43 -21.37
CA LYS A 77 6.93 3.20 -19.98
C LYS A 77 6.36 4.45 -19.32
N THR A 78 6.83 5.64 -19.71
CA THR A 78 6.29 6.92 -19.23
C THR A 78 4.86 7.13 -19.69
N ALA A 79 4.53 6.70 -20.91
CA ALA A 79 3.18 6.73 -21.44
C ALA A 79 2.27 5.72 -20.73
N GLU A 80 2.76 4.51 -20.46
CA GLU A 80 2.03 3.50 -19.68
C GLU A 80 1.60 4.04 -18.30
N ARG A 81 2.43 4.86 -17.65
CA ARG A 81 2.09 5.50 -16.36
C ARG A 81 0.92 6.49 -16.46
N ARG A 82 0.62 7.06 -17.64
CA ARG A 82 -0.56 7.92 -17.84
C ARG A 82 -1.88 7.13 -17.84
N HIS A 83 -1.85 5.81 -18.08
CA HIS A 83 -3.02 4.91 -18.04
C HIS A 83 -3.36 4.39 -16.65
N ILE A 84 -2.55 4.74 -15.67
CA ILE A 84 -2.92 4.58 -14.28
C ILE A 84 -3.90 5.72 -14.01
N SER A 85 -5.21 5.48 -14.10
CA SER A 85 -6.14 6.40 -13.44
C SER A 85 -5.73 6.41 -11.97
N ASN A 86 -5.28 7.57 -11.48
CA ASN A 86 -4.70 7.68 -10.14
C ASN A 86 -5.68 7.24 -9.03
N GLU A 87 -6.97 7.16 -9.32
CA GLU A 87 -7.99 6.78 -8.37
C GLU A 87 -9.23 6.19 -9.07
N SER A 88 -9.74 5.06 -8.60
CA SER A 88 -10.99 4.48 -9.11
C SER A 88 -12.21 5.29 -8.62
N PRO A 89 -13.32 5.38 -9.37
CA PRO A 89 -14.53 6.06 -8.92
C PRO A 89 -15.07 5.59 -7.56
N GLU A 90 -14.91 4.31 -7.22
CA GLU A 90 -15.32 3.79 -5.92
C GLU A 90 -14.38 4.25 -4.79
N HIS A 91 -13.07 4.32 -5.04
CA HIS A 91 -12.08 4.85 -4.07
C HIS A 91 -12.40 6.31 -3.76
N GLN A 92 -12.68 7.10 -4.79
CA GLN A 92 -13.15 8.48 -4.65
C GLN A 92 -14.47 8.54 -3.87
N ALA A 93 -15.43 7.64 -4.13
CA ALA A 93 -16.70 7.60 -3.42
C ALA A 93 -16.54 7.33 -1.91
N TYR A 94 -15.59 6.45 -1.52
CA TYR A 94 -15.26 6.22 -0.11
C TYR A 94 -14.62 7.45 0.54
N LYS A 95 -13.73 8.16 -0.17
CA LYS A 95 -13.13 9.41 0.34
C LYS A 95 -14.20 10.47 0.60
N GLU A 96 -15.02 10.74 -0.42
CA GLU A 96 -16.09 11.74 -0.36
C GLU A 96 -17.08 11.43 0.76
N ARG A 97 -17.49 10.16 0.90
CA ARG A 97 -18.39 9.74 1.97
C ARG A 97 -17.77 9.92 3.35
N THR A 98 -16.52 9.51 3.53
CA THR A 98 -15.82 9.67 4.82
C THR A 98 -15.72 11.13 5.23
N VAL A 99 -15.30 12.01 4.31
CA VAL A 99 -15.23 13.46 4.57
C VAL A 99 -16.60 14.02 4.95
N ARG A 100 -17.63 13.71 4.15
CA ARG A 100 -18.99 14.18 4.39
C ARG A 100 -19.51 13.74 5.76
N VAL A 101 -19.43 12.45 6.07
CA VAL A 101 -19.94 11.88 7.33
C VAL A 101 -19.21 12.46 8.55
N ALA A 102 -17.88 12.58 8.49
CA ALA A 102 -17.12 13.17 9.58
C ALA A 102 -17.47 14.65 9.79
N THR A 103 -17.64 15.40 8.70
CA THR A 103 -18.02 16.82 8.73
C THR A 103 -19.44 17.03 9.25
N GLU A 104 -20.40 16.21 8.81
CA GLU A 104 -21.78 16.21 9.32
C GLU A 104 -21.85 15.89 10.82
N ALA A 105 -20.91 15.10 11.33
CA ALA A 105 -20.75 14.82 12.76
C ALA A 105 -20.02 15.93 13.54
N GLY A 106 -19.68 17.05 12.90
CA GLY A 106 -19.04 18.21 13.54
C GLY A 106 -17.51 18.10 13.65
N HIS A 107 -16.87 17.13 12.98
CA HIS A 107 -15.42 16.98 12.98
C HIS A 107 -14.79 17.58 11.72
N ARG A 108 -13.57 18.10 11.82
CA ARG A 108 -12.80 18.51 10.64
C ARG A 108 -12.29 17.28 9.90
N ALA A 109 -12.48 17.23 8.59
CA ALA A 109 -11.96 16.18 7.73
C ALA A 109 -11.39 16.76 6.44
N GLU A 110 -10.29 16.17 5.96
CA GLU A 110 -9.58 16.61 4.76
C GLU A 110 -9.24 15.42 3.87
N ALA A 111 -9.68 15.46 2.61
CA ALA A 111 -9.27 14.48 1.62
C ALA A 111 -7.80 14.72 1.21
N GLU A 112 -7.06 13.63 1.02
CA GLU A 112 -5.68 13.61 0.53
C GLU A 112 -4.68 14.44 1.34
N ALA A 113 -4.99 14.69 2.61
CA ALA A 113 -4.18 15.50 3.50
C ALA A 113 -2.81 14.86 3.74
N ARG A 114 -1.80 15.72 3.82
CA ARG A 114 -0.44 15.33 4.16
C ARG A 114 -0.12 15.77 5.58
N THR A 115 0.72 14.99 6.27
CA THR A 115 1.35 15.47 7.50
C THR A 115 2.16 16.74 7.22
N LYS A 116 2.42 17.55 8.26
CA LYS A 116 3.14 18.84 8.13
C LYS A 116 4.50 18.72 7.43
N ASP A 117 5.14 17.55 7.52
CA ASP A 117 6.42 17.27 6.88
C ASP A 117 6.30 16.59 5.50
N GLY A 118 5.08 16.41 5.00
CA GLY A 118 4.77 15.89 3.66
C GLY A 118 5.01 14.40 3.47
N LYS A 119 5.40 13.66 4.52
CA LYS A 119 5.88 12.26 4.40
C LYS A 119 4.79 11.21 4.45
N VAL A 120 3.68 11.51 5.11
CA VAL A 120 2.50 10.63 5.15
C VAL A 120 1.37 11.35 4.45
N ARG A 121 0.70 10.66 3.52
CA ARG A 121 -0.52 11.09 2.86
C ARG A 121 -1.57 10.03 3.16
N SER A 122 -2.65 10.45 3.82
CA SER A 122 -3.82 9.59 4.02
C SER A 122 -4.87 9.90 2.96
N ASP A 123 -5.73 8.93 2.65
CA ASP A 123 -6.82 9.16 1.71
C ASP A 123 -7.82 10.18 2.27
N VAL A 124 -8.13 10.07 3.56
CA VAL A 124 -8.86 11.09 4.32
C VAL A 124 -8.24 11.21 5.70
N LEU A 125 -7.97 12.43 6.16
CA LEU A 125 -7.55 12.71 7.52
C LEU A 125 -8.69 13.32 8.31
N VAL A 126 -9.09 12.67 9.40
CA VAL A 126 -10.15 13.13 10.30
C VAL A 126 -9.53 13.57 11.62
N TYR A 127 -9.80 14.82 11.99
CA TYR A 127 -9.39 15.41 13.26
C TYR A 127 -10.53 15.20 14.26
N GLY A 128 -10.50 14.06 14.93
CA GLY A 128 -11.50 13.63 15.89
C GLY A 128 -11.33 14.25 17.29
N ALA A 129 -12.13 13.78 18.24
CA ALA A 129 -12.06 14.16 19.65
C ALA A 129 -10.77 13.66 20.34
N ASN A 130 -10.05 12.73 19.73
CA ASN A 130 -8.76 12.27 20.20
C ASN A 130 -7.66 13.27 19.83
N ASP A 131 -6.67 13.44 20.71
CA ASP A 131 -5.48 14.29 20.47
C ASP A 131 -4.62 13.85 19.26
N MET A 132 -4.97 12.73 18.62
CA MET A 132 -4.29 12.17 17.45
C MET A 132 -5.27 12.06 16.27
N PRO A 133 -4.99 12.69 15.12
CA PRO A 133 -5.83 12.55 13.94
C PRO A 133 -5.83 11.10 13.41
N THR A 134 -6.96 10.71 12.82
CA THR A 134 -7.14 9.39 12.22
C THR A 134 -7.10 9.51 10.70
N GLY A 135 -6.13 8.85 10.07
CA GLY A 135 -6.02 8.74 8.62
C GLY A 135 -6.77 7.51 8.13
N PHE A 136 -7.88 7.69 7.43
CA PHE A 136 -8.58 6.61 6.74
C PHE A 136 -7.79 6.23 5.49
N GLU A 137 -7.50 4.94 5.34
CA GLU A 137 -6.68 4.35 4.27
C GLU A 137 -7.54 3.32 3.52
N ILE A 138 -7.99 3.66 2.30
CA ILE A 138 -8.89 2.84 1.49
C ILE A 138 -8.04 2.01 0.52
N GLN A 139 -7.96 0.71 0.76
CA GLN A 139 -7.16 -0.22 -0.03
C GLN A 139 -8.07 -1.18 -0.80
N ARG A 140 -8.23 -0.94 -2.11
CA ARG A 140 -9.08 -1.75 -3.01
C ARG A 140 -8.31 -2.71 -3.91
N SER A 141 -6.99 -2.52 -4.00
CA SER A 141 -6.12 -3.39 -4.78
C SER A 141 -5.18 -4.14 -3.87
N PHE A 142 -4.63 -5.25 -4.35
CA PHE A 142 -3.64 -6.01 -3.62
C PHE A 142 -2.43 -5.13 -3.26
N GLU A 143 -2.08 -5.10 -1.98
CA GLU A 143 -0.81 -4.56 -1.49
C GLU A 143 -0.08 -5.66 -0.71
N PRO A 144 1.24 -5.81 -0.84
CA PRO A 144 2.02 -6.72 -0.01
C PRO A 144 1.96 -6.36 1.49
N GLU A 145 1.94 -7.37 2.37
CA GLU A 145 1.85 -7.17 3.83
C GLU A 145 2.95 -6.24 4.38
N ASN A 146 4.18 -6.38 3.88
CA ASN A 146 5.30 -5.53 4.31
C ASN A 146 5.09 -4.05 3.93
N ALA A 147 4.38 -3.77 2.83
CA ALA A 147 4.07 -2.41 2.41
C ALA A 147 2.97 -1.80 3.31
N ILE A 148 1.93 -2.57 3.65
CA ILE A 148 0.90 -2.18 4.63
C ILE A 148 1.53 -1.88 5.99
N ARG A 149 2.37 -2.80 6.52
CA ARG A 149 3.07 -2.59 7.80
C ARG A 149 3.93 -1.34 7.80
N ARG A 150 4.65 -1.08 6.69
CA ARG A 150 5.50 0.11 6.54
C ARG A 150 4.66 1.40 6.53
N ARG A 151 3.53 1.43 5.80
CA ARG A 151 2.61 2.58 5.76
C ARG A 151 1.96 2.83 7.13
N ASN A 152 1.53 1.76 7.78
CA ASN A 152 0.95 1.83 9.12
C ASN A 152 1.96 2.39 10.14
N LYS A 153 3.20 1.89 10.11
CA LYS A 153 4.30 2.41 10.93
C LYS A 153 4.61 3.87 10.61
N ALA A 154 4.69 4.24 9.33
CA ALA A 154 4.95 5.62 8.93
C ALA A 154 3.86 6.57 9.47
N SER A 155 2.60 6.19 9.37
CA SER A 155 1.49 6.99 9.92
C SER A 155 1.63 7.17 11.43
N ALA A 156 1.86 6.07 12.16
CA ALA A 156 2.06 6.12 13.61
C ALA A 156 3.26 6.99 14.02
N ASP A 157 4.40 6.88 13.31
CA ASP A 157 5.61 7.68 13.56
C ASP A 157 5.37 9.19 13.35
N HIS A 158 4.32 9.59 12.61
CA HIS A 158 3.94 10.99 12.36
C HIS A 158 2.67 11.41 13.10
N GLY A 159 2.22 10.65 14.10
CA GLY A 159 1.06 11.03 14.90
C GLY A 159 -0.27 10.88 14.18
N VAL A 160 -0.38 9.88 13.31
CA VAL A 160 -1.64 9.55 12.63
C VAL A 160 -2.01 8.11 12.94
N LEU A 161 -3.23 7.90 13.47
CA LEU A 161 -3.80 6.57 13.59
C LEU A 161 -4.35 6.14 12.23
N ALA A 162 -3.83 5.07 11.64
CA ALA A 162 -4.30 4.62 10.33
C ALA A 162 -5.54 3.71 10.46
N ALA A 163 -6.67 4.14 9.89
CA ALA A 163 -7.90 3.37 9.79
C ALA A 163 -8.06 2.70 8.43
N TRP A 164 -7.70 1.43 8.37
CA TRP A 164 -7.66 0.67 7.13
C TRP A 164 -9.04 0.14 6.73
N HIS A 165 -9.38 0.32 5.46
CA HIS A 165 -10.63 -0.14 4.86
C HIS A 165 -10.37 -0.89 3.56
N THR A 166 -11.15 -1.94 3.29
CA THR A 166 -11.10 -2.69 2.02
C THR A 166 -12.47 -3.27 1.66
N ASP A 167 -12.72 -3.48 0.38
CA ASP A 167 -13.84 -4.26 -0.14
C ASP A 167 -13.42 -5.69 -0.54
N ASP A 168 -12.11 -6.01 -0.45
CA ASP A 168 -11.51 -7.29 -0.82
C ASP A 168 -11.43 -8.26 0.37
N SER A 169 -11.99 -9.45 0.22
CA SER A 169 -11.99 -10.49 1.27
C SER A 169 -10.62 -11.12 1.53
N GLN A 170 -9.76 -11.22 0.51
CA GLN A 170 -8.41 -11.74 0.65
C GLN A 170 -7.54 -10.74 1.43
N MET A 171 -7.62 -9.45 1.15
CA MET A 171 -6.96 -8.41 1.97
C MET A 171 -7.43 -8.47 3.43
N PHE A 172 -8.75 -8.53 3.64
CA PHE A 172 -9.34 -8.58 4.97
C PHE A 172 -8.94 -9.81 5.79
N SER A 173 -8.64 -10.95 5.15
CA SER A 173 -8.21 -12.16 5.84
C SER A 173 -6.86 -12.03 6.55
N ARG A 174 -6.14 -10.95 6.28
CA ARG A 174 -4.85 -10.67 6.90
C ARG A 174 -5.01 -9.85 8.17
N ASN A 175 -4.01 -9.91 9.04
CA ASN A 175 -4.13 -9.49 10.43
C ASN A 175 -2.95 -8.60 10.88
N GLU A 176 -2.33 -7.90 9.94
CA GLU A 176 -1.24 -6.96 10.19
C GLU A 176 -1.72 -5.59 10.69
N VAL A 177 -2.99 -5.24 10.43
CA VAL A 177 -3.64 -3.98 10.81
C VAL A 177 -5.11 -4.23 11.15
N ALA A 178 -5.74 -3.27 11.85
CA ALA A 178 -7.17 -3.31 12.10
C ALA A 178 -7.96 -2.92 10.84
N TRP A 179 -8.28 -3.90 10.02
CA TRP A 179 -9.12 -3.71 8.83
C TRP A 179 -10.57 -3.46 9.19
N THR A 180 -11.27 -2.70 8.37
CA THR A 180 -12.72 -2.80 8.16
C THR A 180 -13.01 -3.31 6.77
N ARG A 181 -14.13 -4.02 6.60
CA ARG A 181 -14.54 -4.56 5.30
C ARG A 181 -16.00 -4.29 4.97
N THR A 182 -16.31 -3.83 3.77
CA THR A 182 -17.67 -3.71 3.19
C THR A 182 -17.91 -4.79 2.14
N ASP A 183 -19.09 -4.79 1.50
CA ASP A 183 -19.37 -5.67 0.37
C ASP A 183 -18.51 -5.30 -0.86
N ASN A 184 -18.07 -6.31 -1.60
CA ASN A 184 -17.24 -6.12 -2.79
C ASN A 184 -18.08 -5.64 -3.99
N ASN A 185 -17.45 -4.92 -4.92
CA ASN A 185 -18.02 -4.48 -6.20
C ASN A 185 -19.30 -3.64 -6.07
N LEU A 186 -19.44 -2.88 -4.98
CA LEU A 186 -20.51 -1.90 -4.87
C LEU A 186 -20.29 -0.75 -5.88
N PRO A 187 -21.33 -0.30 -6.60
CA PRO A 187 -21.18 0.80 -7.53
C PRO A 187 -20.87 2.11 -6.78
N PRO A 188 -20.11 3.06 -7.38
CA PRO A 188 -19.72 4.30 -6.72
C PRO A 188 -20.88 5.09 -6.12
N LYS A 189 -22.03 5.14 -6.79
CA LYS A 189 -23.24 5.80 -6.28
C LYS A 189 -23.79 5.14 -5.01
N ALA A 190 -23.76 3.81 -4.91
CA ALA A 190 -24.18 3.10 -3.70
C ALA A 190 -23.18 3.30 -2.56
N ILE A 191 -21.88 3.35 -2.87
CA ILE A 191 -20.86 3.69 -1.87
C ILE A 191 -21.07 5.11 -1.39
N ARG A 192 -21.28 6.08 -2.28
CA ARG A 192 -21.42 7.50 -1.94
C ARG A 192 -22.73 7.82 -1.21
N ASP A 193 -23.85 7.33 -1.72
CA ASP A 193 -25.19 7.81 -1.33
C ASP A 193 -26.06 6.72 -0.69
N GLY A 194 -25.61 5.46 -0.70
CA GLY A 194 -26.39 4.34 -0.19
C GLY A 194 -26.64 4.48 1.32
N ALA A 195 -27.93 4.47 1.71
CA ALA A 195 -28.36 4.63 3.10
C ALA A 195 -27.76 3.61 4.08
N HIS A 196 -27.36 2.43 3.59
CA HIS A 196 -26.91 1.32 4.43
C HIS A 196 -25.65 0.63 3.88
N LEU A 197 -24.55 1.38 3.76
CA LEU A 197 -23.24 0.75 3.55
C LEU A 197 -22.80 0.08 4.85
N GLN A 198 -22.75 -1.25 4.87
CA GLN A 198 -22.50 -2.03 6.09
C GLN A 198 -21.05 -2.51 6.18
N VAL A 199 -20.44 -2.37 7.35
CA VAL A 199 -19.17 -3.02 7.68
C VAL A 199 -19.46 -4.49 8.01
N ARG A 200 -19.01 -5.38 7.13
CA ARG A 200 -19.14 -6.84 7.20
C ARG A 200 -18.06 -7.51 8.04
N GLY A 201 -16.99 -6.81 8.36
CA GLY A 201 -15.87 -7.37 9.11
C GLY A 201 -14.96 -6.30 9.67
N GLY A 202 -14.23 -6.64 10.73
CA GLY A 202 -13.25 -5.74 11.35
C GLY A 202 -13.76 -5.04 12.60
N TYR A 203 -15.06 -4.81 12.71
CA TYR A 203 -15.70 -4.34 13.93
C TYR A 203 -16.19 -5.52 14.78
N ARG A 204 -15.87 -5.52 16.07
CA ARG A 204 -16.10 -6.66 16.95
C ARG A 204 -16.59 -6.22 18.33
N TYR A 205 -17.47 -7.04 18.88
CA TYR A 205 -17.76 -7.06 20.30
C TYR A 205 -16.60 -7.72 21.03
N LEU A 206 -16.07 -7.06 22.07
CA LEU A 206 -15.01 -7.56 22.93
C LEU A 206 -15.53 -7.66 24.37
N HIS A 207 -15.46 -8.86 24.94
CA HIS A 207 -15.80 -9.08 26.34
C HIS A 207 -14.86 -10.10 26.98
N MET A 208 -14.98 -10.25 28.30
CA MET A 208 -14.19 -11.19 29.09
C MET A 208 -15.06 -12.35 29.55
N GLU A 209 -14.54 -13.58 29.38
CA GLU A 209 -15.15 -14.79 29.92
C GLU A 209 -14.21 -15.47 30.90
N LYS A 210 -14.75 -15.92 32.03
CA LYS A 210 -13.98 -16.69 33.00
C LYS A 210 -13.65 -18.06 32.43
N CYS A 211 -12.38 -18.47 32.52
CA CYS A 211 -11.92 -19.78 32.08
C CYS A 211 -12.23 -20.83 33.15
N ASP A 212 -13.47 -21.31 33.17
CA ASP A 212 -13.94 -22.41 34.02
C ASP A 212 -14.68 -23.47 33.19
N GLU A 213 -15.27 -24.46 33.86
CA GLU A 213 -15.95 -25.60 33.21
C GLU A 213 -17.16 -25.18 32.37
N ARG A 214 -17.74 -23.98 32.58
CA ARG A 214 -18.88 -23.48 31.79
C ARG A 214 -18.45 -22.92 30.43
N ARG A 215 -17.18 -22.55 30.28
CA ARG A 215 -16.66 -21.94 29.05
C ARG A 215 -16.44 -23.02 27.98
N ALA A 216 -17.18 -22.96 26.88
CA ALA A 216 -17.04 -23.92 25.76
C ALA A 216 -15.66 -23.84 25.06
N ARG A 217 -15.05 -22.65 25.00
CA ARG A 217 -13.78 -22.43 24.28
C ARG A 217 -12.55 -23.00 25.04
N PRO A 218 -11.52 -23.48 24.31
CA PRO A 218 -10.25 -23.90 24.90
C PRO A 218 -9.57 -22.79 25.72
N CYS A 219 -8.83 -23.17 26.75
CA CYS A 219 -8.02 -22.24 27.53
C CYS A 219 -6.93 -21.60 26.65
N LEU A 220 -6.77 -20.27 26.71
CA LEU A 220 -5.77 -19.58 25.88
C LEU A 220 -4.34 -19.74 26.42
N THR A 221 -4.21 -20.14 27.69
CA THR A 221 -2.92 -20.28 28.38
C THR A 221 -2.50 -21.72 28.60
N LYS A 222 -3.46 -22.65 28.79
CA LYS A 222 -3.20 -24.07 29.01
C LYS A 222 -3.53 -24.88 27.76
N LYS A 223 -2.73 -25.92 27.48
CA LYS A 223 -3.00 -26.88 26.40
C LYS A 223 -4.22 -27.78 26.69
N THR A 224 -4.49 -28.09 27.96
CA THR A 224 -5.63 -28.89 28.43
C THR A 224 -6.24 -28.28 29.70
N GLY A 225 -7.54 -28.50 29.90
CA GLY A 225 -8.28 -28.03 31.08
C GLY A 225 -8.53 -26.52 31.14
N LYS A 226 -8.92 -26.03 32.33
CA LYS A 226 -9.27 -24.63 32.60
C LYS A 226 -8.25 -23.97 33.53
N CYS A 227 -8.10 -22.64 33.44
CA CYS A 227 -7.11 -21.91 34.25
C CYS A 227 -7.71 -21.01 35.35
N GLY A 228 -9.03 -20.87 35.40
CA GLY A 228 -9.74 -20.01 36.35
C GLY A 228 -9.64 -18.50 36.07
N LYS A 229 -8.79 -18.08 35.12
CA LYS A 229 -8.56 -16.66 34.77
C LYS A 229 -9.54 -16.17 33.71
N TRP A 230 -9.70 -14.86 33.62
CA TRP A 230 -10.48 -14.23 32.56
C TRP A 230 -9.73 -14.23 31.23
N HIS A 231 -10.46 -14.51 30.15
CA HIS A 231 -9.93 -14.54 28.78
C HIS A 231 -10.76 -13.66 27.86
N PRO A 232 -10.13 -12.95 26.91
CA PRO A 232 -10.86 -12.21 25.91
C PRO A 232 -11.67 -13.15 25.03
N VAL A 233 -12.85 -12.68 24.67
CA VAL A 233 -13.68 -13.25 23.63
C VAL A 233 -14.07 -12.11 22.70
N SER A 234 -13.79 -12.32 21.42
CA SER A 234 -14.20 -11.40 20.37
C SER A 234 -15.18 -12.08 19.42
N SER A 235 -16.17 -11.33 18.94
CA SER A 235 -17.15 -11.77 17.94
C SER A 235 -17.45 -10.64 16.96
N VAL A 236 -17.71 -10.98 15.70
CA VAL A 236 -18.02 -9.99 14.66
C VAL A 236 -19.32 -9.26 15.05
N ARG A 237 -19.30 -7.93 14.96
CA ARG A 237 -20.47 -7.07 15.13
C ARG A 237 -20.66 -6.24 13.87
N GLN A 238 -21.91 -6.04 13.47
CA GLN A 238 -22.24 -5.15 12.36
C GLN A 238 -22.31 -3.70 12.83
N ILE A 239 -21.89 -2.79 11.97
CA ILE A 239 -22.01 -1.34 12.13
C ILE A 239 -22.14 -0.76 10.72
N SER A 240 -22.90 0.31 10.57
CA SER A 240 -22.87 1.04 9.30
C SER A 240 -21.48 1.68 9.12
N TYR A 241 -21.06 1.87 7.88
CA TYR A 241 -19.81 2.57 7.59
C TYR A 241 -19.85 3.99 8.17
N ASP A 242 -21.01 4.64 8.13
CA ASP A 242 -21.15 6.01 8.62
C ASP A 242 -21.00 6.06 10.15
N ASP A 243 -21.66 5.16 10.88
CA ASP A 243 -21.53 5.09 12.34
C ASP A 243 -20.11 4.67 12.76
N PHE A 244 -19.44 3.86 11.94
CA PHE A 244 -18.02 3.59 12.13
C PHE A 244 -17.18 4.86 12.01
N VAL A 245 -17.36 5.65 10.94
CA VAL A 245 -16.63 6.92 10.76
C VAL A 245 -16.93 7.89 11.91
N ARG A 246 -18.21 8.06 12.28
CA ARG A 246 -18.63 8.93 13.40
C ARG A 246 -18.03 8.47 14.72
N GLY A 247 -18.13 7.18 15.04
CA GLY A 247 -17.59 6.63 16.28
C GLY A 247 -16.07 6.74 16.35
N VAL A 248 -15.37 6.54 15.24
CA VAL A 248 -13.90 6.74 15.18
C VAL A 248 -13.54 8.21 15.37
N ALA A 249 -14.28 9.13 14.75
CA ALA A 249 -14.07 10.56 14.90
C ALA A 249 -14.37 11.04 16.35
N ALA A 250 -15.41 10.50 16.98
CA ALA A 250 -15.77 10.80 18.36
C ALA A 250 -14.87 10.10 19.40
N GLY A 251 -14.00 9.18 18.99
CA GLY A 251 -13.19 8.37 19.90
C GLY A 251 -13.95 7.24 20.61
N GLU A 252 -15.21 7.01 20.24
CA GLU A 252 -16.07 5.93 20.75
C GLU A 252 -15.74 4.57 20.13
N VAL A 253 -15.20 4.55 18.91
CA VAL A 253 -14.74 3.35 18.20
C VAL A 253 -13.22 3.41 18.07
N VAL A 254 -12.54 2.40 18.61
CA VAL A 254 -11.09 2.39 18.80
C VAL A 254 -10.45 1.09 18.32
N GLN A 255 -9.16 1.15 17.99
CA GLN A 255 -8.40 -0.02 17.61
C GLN A 255 -7.94 -0.82 18.83
N ALA A 256 -8.05 -2.14 18.75
CA ALA A 256 -7.56 -3.08 19.75
C ALA A 256 -6.59 -4.09 19.11
N GLY A 257 -5.48 -4.37 19.80
CA GLY A 257 -4.58 -5.49 19.49
C GLY A 257 -4.65 -6.55 20.58
N VAL A 258 -5.53 -7.55 20.43
CA VAL A 258 -5.77 -8.57 21.45
C VAL A 258 -5.00 -9.83 21.12
N LYS A 259 -4.19 -10.31 22.08
CA LYS A 259 -3.46 -11.56 21.91
C LYS A 259 -4.37 -12.77 22.11
N GLU A 260 -4.63 -13.49 21.03
CA GLU A 260 -5.30 -14.79 21.05
C GLU A 260 -4.26 -15.88 20.73
N PHE A 261 -3.97 -16.75 21.70
CA PHE A 261 -2.89 -17.74 21.62
C PHE A 261 -1.53 -17.11 21.25
N ARG A 262 -0.99 -17.43 20.05
CA ARG A 262 0.30 -16.93 19.56
C ARG A 262 0.16 -15.70 18.64
N THR A 263 -1.05 -15.29 18.31
CA THR A 263 -1.32 -14.26 17.31
C THR A 263 -1.98 -13.07 17.97
N THR A 264 -1.53 -11.85 17.64
CA THR A 264 -2.24 -10.63 18.02
C THR A 264 -3.30 -10.36 16.96
N PHE A 265 -4.57 -10.38 17.34
CA PHE A 265 -5.68 -10.07 16.46
C PHE A 265 -5.99 -8.56 16.52
N HIS A 266 -5.99 -7.90 15.37
CA HIS A 266 -6.21 -6.46 15.24
C HIS A 266 -7.62 -6.18 14.72
N PHE A 267 -8.37 -5.37 15.44
CA PHE A 267 -9.77 -5.05 15.09
C PHE A 267 -10.24 -3.75 15.74
N TRP A 268 -11.44 -3.34 15.39
CA TRP A 268 -12.15 -2.18 15.94
C TRP A 268 -13.21 -2.63 16.95
N THR A 269 -13.34 -1.91 18.04
CA THR A 269 -14.33 -2.17 19.10
C THR A 269 -14.72 -0.85 19.76
N THR A 270 -15.65 -0.83 20.72
CA THR A 270 -15.96 0.42 21.43
C THR A 270 -14.89 0.75 22.46
N ALA A 271 -14.70 2.04 22.76
CA ALA A 271 -13.81 2.48 23.83
C ALA A 271 -14.16 1.83 25.17
N LEU A 272 -15.44 1.77 25.50
CA LEU A 272 -15.95 1.13 26.73
C LEU A 272 -15.58 -0.36 26.83
N GLU A 273 -15.71 -1.12 25.74
CA GLU A 273 -15.34 -2.54 25.69
C GLU A 273 -13.82 -2.72 25.84
N LEU A 274 -13.04 -1.83 25.23
CA LEU A 274 -11.59 -1.86 25.35
C LEU A 274 -11.09 -1.48 26.74
N ASP A 275 -11.68 -0.46 27.37
CA ASP A 275 -11.33 -0.04 28.74
C ASP A 275 -11.57 -1.18 29.73
N ARG A 276 -12.74 -1.83 29.67
CA ARG A 276 -13.03 -3.02 30.50
C ARG A 276 -12.01 -4.14 30.29
N TYR A 277 -11.55 -4.34 29.06
CA TYR A 277 -10.52 -5.32 28.77
C TYR A 277 -9.18 -4.93 29.38
N GLU A 278 -8.73 -3.70 29.16
CA GLU A 278 -7.47 -3.14 29.67
C GLU A 278 -7.42 -3.16 31.20
N ASP A 279 -8.52 -2.78 31.87
CA ASP A 279 -8.69 -2.87 33.32
C ASP A 279 -8.52 -4.30 33.83
N THR A 280 -9.10 -5.28 33.11
CA THR A 280 -9.03 -6.68 33.52
C THR A 280 -7.61 -7.25 33.41
N ILE A 281 -6.82 -6.79 32.43
CA ILE A 281 -5.46 -7.29 32.19
C ILE A 281 -4.37 -6.40 32.80
N GLY A 282 -4.72 -5.22 33.33
CA GLY A 282 -3.80 -4.27 33.96
C GLY A 282 -2.77 -3.66 33.01
N ARG A 283 -3.06 -3.57 31.70
CA ARG A 283 -2.18 -2.95 30.70
C ARG A 283 -2.95 -2.45 29.49
N SER A 284 -2.43 -1.41 28.83
CA SER A 284 -3.00 -0.94 27.57
C SER A 284 -2.61 -1.83 26.38
N VAL A 285 -3.56 -2.03 25.47
CA VAL A 285 -3.40 -2.70 24.17
C VAL A 285 -3.81 -1.80 22.99
N ARG A 286 -4.12 -0.53 23.26
CA ARG A 286 -4.32 0.48 22.23
C ARG A 286 -3.02 0.65 21.42
N PRO A 287 -3.10 0.95 20.11
CA PRO A 287 -1.92 1.32 19.35
C PRO A 287 -1.23 2.49 20.06
N VAL A 288 0.06 2.30 20.38
CA VAL A 288 0.85 3.39 20.96
C VAL A 288 0.99 4.44 19.86
N GLY A 289 0.51 5.66 20.13
CA GLY A 289 0.79 6.82 19.30
C GLY A 289 2.30 7.07 19.17
N PRO A 290 2.74 8.09 18.42
CA PRO A 290 4.16 8.38 18.31
C PRO A 290 4.74 8.50 19.72
N LYS A 291 5.81 7.74 20.01
CA LYS A 291 6.59 8.03 21.22
C LYS A 291 6.95 9.52 21.12
N PRO A 292 6.77 10.33 22.18
CA PRO A 292 7.32 11.67 22.18
C PRO A 292 8.77 11.51 21.77
N ARG A 293 9.18 12.19 20.69
CA ARG A 293 10.60 12.32 20.39
C ARG A 293 11.19 12.79 21.70
N LYS A 294 12.02 11.96 22.35
CA LYS A 294 12.78 12.43 23.49
C LYS A 294 13.35 13.78 23.05
N PRO A 295 13.21 14.87 23.83
CA PRO A 295 14.05 16.03 23.60
C PRO A 295 15.47 15.47 23.47
N ALA A 296 16.25 15.96 22.51
CA ALA A 296 17.61 15.47 22.30
C ALA A 296 18.47 15.76 23.55
N THR A 297 18.26 14.99 24.61
CA THR A 297 19.05 14.95 25.84
C THR A 297 20.15 13.96 25.55
N GLY A 298 21.07 14.47 24.77
CA GLY A 298 22.15 13.75 24.13
C GLY A 298 22.84 14.78 23.26
N SER A 299 23.53 15.72 23.92
CA SER A 299 24.74 16.30 23.35
C SER A 299 25.56 15.12 22.86
N SER A 300 25.46 14.80 21.57
CA SER A 300 26.58 14.13 20.94
C SER A 300 27.72 15.13 21.01
N ASP A 301 28.88 14.72 21.53
CA ASP A 301 30.18 15.35 21.31
C ASP A 301 30.53 15.34 19.81
N ARG A 302 29.67 15.95 19.00
CA ARG A 302 29.88 16.22 17.59
C ARG A 302 29.70 17.71 17.44
N ASP A 303 30.87 18.32 17.30
CA ASP A 303 31.10 19.71 16.97
C ASP A 303 30.09 20.19 15.90
N PRO A 304 29.36 21.31 16.12
CA PRO A 304 28.38 21.81 15.17
C PRO A 304 29.03 22.08 13.81
N THR A 305 28.48 21.48 12.74
CA THR A 305 29.00 21.57 11.36
C THR A 305 28.75 22.93 10.68
N CYS A 306 28.61 24.00 11.44
CA CYS A 306 28.67 25.38 10.94
C CYS A 306 29.97 26.04 11.37
N ARG A 307 31.11 25.52 10.92
CA ARG A 307 32.35 26.30 10.80
C ARG A 307 32.77 26.30 9.35
N ALA A 308 32.96 27.50 8.80
CA ALA A 308 33.72 27.66 7.56
C ALA A 308 35.10 27.04 7.80
N ARG A 309 35.40 25.94 7.11
CA ARG A 309 36.72 25.32 7.12
C ARG A 309 37.40 25.55 5.76
N PRO A 310 38.72 25.77 5.78
CA PRO A 310 39.48 26.18 4.61
C PRO A 310 39.47 25.07 3.56
N ARG A 311 39.59 25.47 2.29
CA ARG A 311 39.58 24.59 1.12
C ARG A 311 40.69 23.54 1.24
N ILE A 312 40.34 22.34 1.69
CA ILE A 312 41.18 21.15 1.53
C ILE A 312 40.70 20.48 0.26
N GLU A 313 41.58 20.42 -0.74
CA GLU A 313 41.37 19.62 -1.94
C GLU A 313 41.35 18.13 -1.54
N ILE A 314 40.15 17.57 -1.39
CA ILE A 314 39.96 16.13 -1.29
C ILE A 314 40.07 15.58 -2.71
N SER A 315 41.18 14.91 -3.01
CA SER A 315 41.29 14.04 -4.18
C SER A 315 40.23 12.94 -4.09
N ARG A 316 39.22 13.01 -4.95
CA ARG A 316 38.25 11.92 -5.11
C ARG A 316 38.95 10.78 -5.85
N GLY A 317 39.34 9.75 -5.13
CA GLY A 317 39.71 8.47 -5.73
C GLY A 317 38.48 7.82 -6.43
N PRO A 318 38.70 6.97 -7.44
CA PRO A 318 37.63 6.33 -8.20
C PRO A 318 36.90 5.31 -7.33
N HIS A 319 35.69 5.62 -6.86
CA HIS A 319 34.81 4.65 -6.22
C HIS A 319 33.96 3.92 -7.27
N LEU A 320 33.90 2.59 -7.18
CA LEU A 320 33.04 1.77 -8.03
C LEU A 320 31.55 2.01 -7.72
N ASN A 321 30.74 2.10 -8.78
CA ASN A 321 29.30 2.25 -8.65
C ASN A 321 28.63 0.88 -8.42
N TRP A 322 28.64 0.38 -7.19
CA TRP A 322 28.01 -0.89 -6.81
C TRP A 322 26.48 -0.96 -6.98
N ARG A 323 25.82 0.12 -7.44
CA ARG A 323 24.40 0.10 -7.80
C ARG A 323 24.15 -0.38 -9.22
N ASP A 324 25.19 -0.48 -10.05
CA ASP A 324 25.08 -1.03 -11.39
C ASP A 324 24.93 -2.56 -11.33
N SER A 325 23.89 -3.08 -11.99
CA SER A 325 23.59 -4.52 -12.04
C SER A 325 24.69 -5.35 -12.71
N SER A 326 25.57 -4.73 -13.51
CA SER A 326 26.74 -5.40 -14.10
C SER A 326 27.73 -5.90 -13.04
N HIS A 327 27.71 -5.33 -11.83
CA HIS A 327 28.51 -5.80 -10.68
C HIS A 327 27.90 -7.00 -9.95
N TRP A 328 26.82 -7.60 -10.46
CA TRP A 328 26.12 -8.73 -9.85
C TRP A 328 26.11 -9.97 -10.75
N SER A 329 26.33 -11.14 -10.15
CA SER A 329 26.31 -12.46 -10.79
C SER A 329 25.32 -13.38 -10.09
N SER A 330 24.48 -14.08 -10.85
CA SER A 330 23.62 -15.14 -10.31
C SER A 330 24.39 -16.42 -9.92
N ILE A 331 25.67 -16.50 -10.29
CA ILE A 331 26.56 -17.63 -10.00
C ILE A 331 27.66 -17.11 -9.07
N ASP A 332 27.83 -17.77 -7.92
CA ASP A 332 28.93 -17.53 -7.00
C ASP A 332 30.25 -17.99 -7.62
N ALA A 333 31.28 -17.15 -7.52
CA ALA A 333 32.62 -17.49 -7.95
C ALA A 333 33.66 -16.98 -6.94
N PRO A 334 34.85 -17.60 -6.86
CA PRO A 334 35.89 -17.16 -5.94
C PRO A 334 36.34 -15.72 -6.25
N CYS A 335 36.30 -14.84 -5.25
CA CYS A 335 36.84 -13.50 -5.30
C CYS A 335 38.30 -13.54 -5.76
N ARG A 336 38.65 -12.73 -6.76
CA ARG A 336 39.99 -12.73 -7.35
C ARG A 336 41.10 -12.34 -6.37
N TYR A 337 40.77 -11.61 -5.29
CA TYR A 337 41.75 -11.08 -4.32
C TYR A 337 41.88 -11.98 -3.08
N CYS A 338 40.76 -12.33 -2.43
CA CYS A 338 40.78 -13.10 -1.18
C CYS A 338 40.33 -14.57 -1.34
N ARG A 339 39.92 -14.98 -2.55
CA ARG A 339 39.43 -16.33 -2.90
C ARG A 339 38.13 -16.79 -2.22
N GLY A 340 37.54 -16.00 -1.32
CA GLY A 340 36.21 -16.28 -0.77
C GLY A 340 35.10 -16.16 -1.83
N LEU A 341 34.04 -16.95 -1.71
CA LEU A 341 32.91 -16.91 -2.66
C LEU A 341 32.20 -15.55 -2.63
N THR A 342 31.80 -15.09 -3.81
CA THR A 342 31.09 -13.81 -4.00
C THR A 342 30.18 -13.85 -5.23
N HIS A 343 29.03 -13.20 -5.11
CA HIS A 343 28.15 -12.84 -6.22
C HIS A 343 28.54 -11.51 -6.89
N LEU A 344 29.49 -10.77 -6.32
CA LEU A 344 29.87 -9.43 -6.78
C LEU A 344 31.00 -9.48 -7.83
N ARG A 345 31.00 -8.51 -8.75
CA ARG A 345 32.03 -8.32 -9.78
C ARG A 345 32.65 -6.92 -9.70
N ASP A 346 33.93 -6.80 -9.98
CA ASP A 346 34.61 -5.50 -10.15
C ASP A 346 34.22 -4.80 -11.47
N ASP A 347 34.79 -3.62 -11.76
CA ASP A 347 34.62 -2.88 -13.03
C ASP A 347 35.10 -3.64 -14.27
N THR A 348 36.00 -4.60 -14.10
CA THR A 348 36.44 -5.49 -15.17
C THR A 348 35.53 -6.72 -15.35
N GLY A 349 34.42 -6.79 -14.59
CA GLY A 349 33.48 -7.90 -14.63
C GLY A 349 33.98 -9.18 -13.96
N ARG A 350 35.09 -9.14 -13.21
CA ARG A 350 35.68 -10.30 -12.54
C ARG A 350 35.15 -10.44 -11.11
N PRO A 351 34.94 -11.68 -10.60
CA PRO A 351 34.41 -11.88 -9.25
C PRO A 351 35.29 -11.21 -8.19
N SER A 352 34.71 -10.34 -7.37
CA SER A 352 35.41 -9.61 -6.32
C SER A 352 34.45 -9.17 -5.22
N HIS A 353 34.84 -9.25 -3.95
CA HIS A 353 34.11 -8.56 -2.90
C HIS A 353 34.28 -7.06 -3.03
N LYS A 354 33.22 -6.32 -2.65
CA LYS A 354 33.23 -4.86 -2.67
C LYS A 354 34.45 -4.24 -2.01
N THR A 355 34.75 -4.66 -0.78
CA THR A 355 35.87 -4.14 0.00
C THR A 355 37.22 -4.49 -0.61
N CYS A 356 37.35 -5.65 -1.27
CA CYS A 356 38.57 -6.06 -1.96
C CYS A 356 38.82 -5.25 -3.23
N ALA A 357 37.78 -5.02 -4.04
CA ALA A 357 37.91 -4.19 -5.25
C ALA A 357 38.19 -2.72 -4.91
N GLU A 358 37.51 -2.16 -3.91
CA GLU A 358 37.74 -0.77 -3.47
C GLU A 358 39.14 -0.58 -2.87
N ALA A 359 39.66 -1.56 -2.14
CA ALA A 359 41.02 -1.52 -1.60
C ALA A 359 42.12 -1.51 -2.69
N GLN A 360 41.83 -2.02 -3.89
CA GLN A 360 42.75 -2.07 -5.02
C GLN A 360 42.70 -0.83 -5.91
N LEU A 361 41.67 0.01 -5.74
CA LEU A 361 41.54 1.31 -6.42
C LEU A 361 42.18 2.45 -5.63
N GLY A 362 42.55 2.19 -4.37
CA GLY A 362 43.24 3.13 -3.48
C GLY A 362 44.77 2.93 -3.41
N THR A 363 45.32 2.04 -4.23
CA THR A 363 46.75 1.82 -4.48
C THR A 363 47.04 2.09 -5.94
#